data_AF-A0A4P7PX51-F1
#
_entry.id   AF-A0A4P7PX51-F1
#
_cell.length_a   1.000
_cell.length_b   1.000
_cell.length_c   1.000
_cell.angle_alpha   90.00
_cell.angle_beta   90.00
_cell.angle_gamma   90.00
#
_symmetry.space_group_name_H-M   'P 1'
#
loop_
_entity.id
_entity.type
_entity.pdbx_description
1 polymer ?
#
loop_
_entity_poly.entity_id
_entity_poly.type
_entity_poly.pdbx_seq_one_letter_code
_entity_poly.pdbx_strand_id
1 'polypeptide(L)'
;MSKKLIIAFFFLTMIKAFGQNYYMPAPEGFGATATGGGNATPVTVSTYTTFKNALQSTSAANAVILVSGTIDCIYTSVTLNNKTIIGLPGARLRNLQITVGNSTTSAANSGILNIKPGSNNVIIRNLIFEGPGAYDVDGRDNLTNEGTNVWVDHCEFQDGIDGNFDNKGLADNVTISWCKFTYLKAAVAGGSGGSNDHRFSNLIGSDQNDAPADGHYSITFKNCYWANGCKERMPRARNAELHILNCYYSTNVSGARAIGLGGGANNSTCYVEKTHFASIGSVYTSYVSSDGGTVGIKFTNCLSGGSNVGTVPTPTYTITAMPVNEVSAFLTDATCGAGATLQVTSGGVISPTNCTLGINENVSDTKIKISSNLIDDTLKIHFLNNIAGEGKIDIYSMSGQKVFNFSKYISSDETVEFNMESLQKGVYICKIEIDNKTTNLKFVK
;
A
#
# COMPACT_ATOMS: atom_id res chain seq x y z
N MET A 1 29.48 50.75 26.54
CA MET A 1 29.53 49.55 25.67
C MET A 1 28.81 48.41 26.39
N SER A 2 27.55 48.17 26.04
CA SER A 2 26.75 47.06 26.60
C SER A 2 27.04 45.78 25.80
N LYS A 3 27.43 44.70 26.50
CA LYS A 3 27.58 43.38 25.90
C LYS A 3 26.18 42.76 25.79
N LYS A 4 25.68 42.61 24.57
CA LYS A 4 24.43 41.90 24.28
C LYS A 4 24.67 40.40 24.44
N LEU A 5 23.96 39.78 25.38
CA LEU A 5 23.89 38.34 25.57
C LEU A 5 22.94 37.77 24.49
N ILE A 6 23.47 37.04 23.51
CA ILE A 6 22.66 36.33 22.52
C ILE A 6 22.26 34.99 23.13
N ILE A 7 21.01 34.86 23.54
CA ILE A 7 20.41 33.59 23.96
C ILE A 7 19.96 32.86 22.69
N ALA A 8 20.70 31.84 22.29
CA ALA A 8 20.29 30.93 21.23
C ALA A 8 19.23 29.97 21.76
N PHE A 9 17.97 30.16 21.36
CA PHE A 9 16.91 29.19 21.58
C PHE A 9 17.14 27.99 20.64
N PHE A 10 17.68 26.89 21.19
CA PHE A 10 17.69 25.60 20.49
C PHE A 10 16.26 25.05 20.46
N PHE A 11 15.60 25.13 19.31
CA PHE A 11 14.36 24.41 19.04
C PHE A 11 14.69 22.91 18.96
N LEU A 12 14.40 22.18 20.03
CA LEU A 12 14.45 20.72 20.04
C LEU A 12 13.29 20.20 19.18
N THR A 13 13.56 19.91 17.92
CA THR A 13 12.59 19.26 17.03
C THR A 13 12.46 17.80 17.46
N MET A 14 11.36 17.46 18.12
CA MET A 14 10.97 16.08 18.41
C MET A 14 10.68 15.36 17.08
N ILE A 15 11.66 14.66 16.52
CA ILE A 15 11.44 13.73 15.41
C ILE A 15 10.83 12.46 16.00
N LYS A 16 9.52 12.30 15.86
CA LYS A 16 8.86 11.02 16.14
C LYS A 16 9.28 10.02 15.05
N ALA A 17 9.99 8.97 15.44
CA ALA A 17 10.15 7.80 14.60
C ALA A 17 8.79 7.10 14.52
N PHE A 18 8.14 7.15 13.35
CA PHE A 18 6.91 6.41 13.10
C PHE A 18 7.31 5.03 12.55
N GLY A 19 7.12 3.98 13.34
CA GLY A 19 7.03 2.63 12.78
C GLY A 19 5.83 2.62 11.82
N GLN A 20 6.01 2.13 10.59
CA GLN A 20 4.88 1.97 9.70
C GLN A 20 4.02 0.83 10.23
N ASN A 21 2.79 1.15 10.66
CA ASN A 21 1.84 0.12 10.98
C ASN A 21 1.53 -0.67 9.72
N TYR A 22 1.98 -1.92 9.71
CA TYR A 22 1.69 -2.92 8.69
C TYR A 22 0.19 -3.03 8.45
N TYR A 23 -0.60 -3.15 9.52
CA TYR A 23 -2.06 -3.14 9.43
C TYR A 23 -2.59 -1.80 9.94
N MET A 24 -3.46 -1.17 9.16
CA MET A 24 -4.16 0.04 9.57
C MET A 24 -5.45 -0.33 10.33
N PRO A 25 -5.76 0.32 11.47
CA PRO A 25 -7.00 0.06 12.21
C PRO A 25 -8.22 0.72 11.55
N ALA A 26 -8.01 1.75 10.73
CA ALA A 26 -9.04 2.52 10.03
C ALA A 26 -8.49 3.05 8.69
N PRO A 27 -9.37 3.36 7.70
CA PRO A 27 -8.95 4.01 6.47
C PRO A 27 -8.42 5.42 6.73
N GLU A 28 -7.49 5.86 5.90
CA GLU A 28 -7.05 7.26 5.79
C GLU A 28 -7.28 7.74 4.36
N GLY A 29 -7.31 9.06 4.15
CA GLY A 29 -7.61 9.65 2.83
C GLY A 29 -9.10 9.82 2.59
N PHE A 30 -9.51 9.81 1.32
CA PHE A 30 -10.90 10.09 0.93
C PHE A 30 -11.91 9.09 1.51
N GLY A 31 -11.53 7.82 1.67
CA GLY A 31 -12.37 6.79 2.29
C GLY A 31 -12.38 6.75 3.82
N ALA A 32 -11.83 7.77 4.52
CA ALA A 32 -11.64 7.76 5.97
C ALA A 32 -12.93 7.58 6.80
N THR A 33 -14.11 7.78 6.20
CA THR A 33 -15.42 7.62 6.87
C THR A 33 -15.92 6.18 6.89
N ALA A 34 -15.29 5.25 6.15
CA ALA A 34 -15.73 3.87 6.10
C ALA A 34 -15.46 3.13 7.42
N THR A 35 -16.52 2.59 8.01
CA THR A 35 -16.56 1.78 9.24
C THR A 35 -17.05 0.34 8.99
N GLY A 36 -17.58 0.06 7.79
CA GLY A 36 -18.06 -1.25 7.36
C GLY A 36 -19.19 -1.77 8.25
N GLY A 37 -19.13 -3.07 8.56
CA GLY A 37 -20.04 -3.76 9.49
C GLY A 37 -19.72 -3.56 10.97
N GLY A 38 -18.74 -2.71 11.31
CA GLY A 38 -18.35 -2.43 12.69
C GLY A 38 -17.90 -3.67 13.46
N ASN A 39 -18.37 -3.80 14.70
CA ASN A 39 -17.98 -4.86 15.63
C ASN A 39 -18.97 -6.04 15.66
N ALA A 40 -19.78 -6.24 14.61
CA ALA A 40 -20.70 -7.36 14.58
C ALA A 40 -19.95 -8.70 14.63
N THR A 41 -20.54 -9.70 15.31
CA THR A 41 -19.98 -11.05 15.34
C THR A 41 -19.84 -11.59 13.91
N PRO A 42 -18.64 -12.01 13.49
CA PRO A 42 -18.45 -12.44 12.11
C PRO A 42 -19.15 -13.75 11.77
N VAL A 43 -19.62 -13.87 10.53
CA VAL A 43 -20.01 -15.16 9.93
C VAL A 43 -18.91 -15.65 9.00
N THR A 44 -18.57 -16.95 9.06
CA THR A 44 -17.58 -17.53 8.16
C THR A 44 -18.25 -18.22 6.98
N VAL A 45 -17.74 -17.96 5.77
CA VAL A 45 -18.20 -18.56 4.52
C VAL A 45 -17.04 -19.22 3.77
N SER A 46 -17.31 -20.36 3.14
CA SER A 46 -16.30 -21.15 2.40
C SER A 46 -16.81 -21.68 1.07
N THR A 47 -18.05 -21.34 0.68
CA THR A 47 -18.64 -21.72 -0.61
C THR A 47 -19.27 -20.50 -1.27
N TYR A 48 -19.41 -20.55 -2.59
CA TYR A 48 -20.01 -19.45 -3.36
C TYR A 48 -21.43 -19.14 -2.90
N THR A 49 -22.26 -20.17 -2.70
CA THR A 49 -23.64 -20.01 -2.22
C THR A 49 -23.69 -19.29 -0.87
N THR A 50 -22.89 -19.73 0.10
CA THR A 50 -22.86 -19.08 1.43
C THR A 50 -22.32 -17.66 1.36
N PHE A 51 -21.31 -17.40 0.53
CA PHE A 51 -20.75 -16.06 0.35
C PHE A 51 -21.77 -15.12 -0.28
N LYS A 52 -22.38 -15.51 -1.41
CA LYS A 52 -23.42 -14.73 -2.09
C LYS A 52 -24.59 -14.43 -1.17
N ASN A 53 -25.07 -15.41 -0.42
CA ASN A 53 -26.18 -15.22 0.52
C ASN A 53 -25.81 -14.24 1.65
N ALA A 54 -24.59 -14.32 2.18
CA ALA A 54 -24.12 -13.40 3.21
C ALA A 54 -24.01 -11.95 2.69
N LEU A 55 -23.48 -11.77 1.47
CA LEU A 55 -23.41 -10.47 0.79
C LEU A 55 -24.80 -9.84 0.59
N GLN A 56 -25.78 -10.64 0.17
CA GLN A 56 -27.14 -10.17 -0.12
C GLN A 56 -27.99 -9.94 1.14
N SER A 57 -27.58 -10.50 2.28
CA SER A 57 -28.34 -10.40 3.51
C SER A 57 -28.27 -9.00 4.10
N THR A 58 -29.42 -8.42 4.42
CA THR A 58 -29.54 -7.15 5.16
C THR A 58 -29.51 -7.34 6.69
N SER A 59 -29.41 -8.58 7.17
CA SER A 59 -29.31 -8.87 8.61
C SER A 59 -27.98 -8.36 9.18
N ALA A 60 -28.03 -7.77 10.38
CA ALA A 60 -26.85 -7.37 11.14
C ALA A 60 -25.91 -8.54 11.44
N ALA A 61 -26.42 -9.78 11.50
CA ALA A 61 -25.59 -10.97 11.69
C ALA A 61 -24.64 -11.22 10.50
N ASN A 62 -24.94 -10.68 9.31
CA ASN A 62 -24.07 -10.78 8.13
C ASN A 62 -23.31 -9.48 7.87
N ALA A 63 -23.22 -8.56 8.84
CA ALA A 63 -22.51 -7.30 8.67
C ALA A 63 -20.99 -7.49 8.56
N VAL A 64 -20.43 -8.50 9.23
CA VAL A 64 -19.01 -8.88 9.11
C VAL A 64 -18.92 -10.31 8.58
N ILE A 65 -18.25 -10.49 7.45
CA ILE A 65 -18.14 -11.75 6.71
C ILE A 65 -16.67 -12.15 6.63
N LEU A 66 -16.33 -13.33 7.15
CA LEU A 66 -15.02 -13.95 7.00
C LEU A 66 -15.06 -14.94 5.84
N VAL A 67 -14.14 -14.79 4.89
CA VAL A 67 -13.95 -15.76 3.79
C VAL A 67 -12.86 -16.72 4.18
N SER A 68 -13.13 -18.02 4.08
CA SER A 68 -12.17 -19.08 4.38
C SER A 68 -11.88 -19.92 3.13
N GLY A 69 -10.60 -20.18 2.87
CA GLY A 69 -10.15 -20.99 1.75
C GLY A 69 -10.40 -20.33 0.39
N THR A 70 -10.45 -21.16 -0.67
CA THR A 70 -10.74 -20.71 -2.03
C THR A 70 -12.22 -20.91 -2.34
N ILE A 71 -12.88 -19.85 -2.79
CA ILE A 71 -14.25 -19.86 -3.30
C ILE A 71 -14.21 -19.64 -4.82
N ASP A 72 -14.65 -20.65 -5.57
CA ASP A 72 -14.88 -20.52 -7.01
C ASP A 72 -16.19 -19.75 -7.28
N CYS A 73 -16.04 -18.55 -7.82
CA CYS A 73 -17.09 -17.58 -8.09
C CYS A 73 -17.55 -17.64 -9.55
N ILE A 74 -18.79 -17.23 -9.79
CA ILE A 74 -19.37 -17.12 -11.15
C ILE A 74 -19.48 -15.65 -11.57
N TYR A 75 -19.84 -14.77 -10.64
CA TYR A 75 -19.91 -13.30 -10.67
C TYR A 75 -21.08 -12.90 -9.78
N THR A 76 -20.89 -11.94 -8.88
CA THR A 76 -21.95 -11.41 -8.04
C THR A 76 -21.98 -9.90 -8.15
N SER A 77 -23.14 -9.34 -8.49
CA SER A 77 -23.40 -7.90 -8.46
C SER A 77 -24.42 -7.61 -7.36
N VAL A 78 -24.05 -6.82 -6.37
CA VAL A 78 -24.79 -6.70 -5.10
C VAL A 78 -24.68 -5.29 -4.53
N THR A 79 -25.75 -4.83 -3.88
CA THR A 79 -25.74 -3.60 -3.09
C THR A 79 -25.26 -3.92 -1.69
N LEU A 80 -24.20 -3.26 -1.24
CA LEU A 80 -23.60 -3.47 0.08
C LEU A 80 -23.74 -2.22 0.93
N ASN A 81 -24.33 -2.36 2.12
CA ASN A 81 -24.46 -1.27 3.07
C ASN A 81 -23.99 -1.72 4.46
N ASN A 82 -23.04 -0.99 5.05
CA ASN A 82 -22.45 -1.32 6.36
C ASN A 82 -21.92 -2.76 6.40
N LYS A 83 -21.02 -3.08 5.46
CA LYS A 83 -20.45 -4.43 5.30
C LYS A 83 -18.94 -4.42 5.47
N THR A 84 -18.43 -5.39 6.21
CA THR A 84 -17.00 -5.73 6.26
C THR A 84 -16.82 -7.15 5.73
N ILE A 85 -15.96 -7.33 4.74
CA ILE A 85 -15.59 -8.62 4.18
C ILE A 85 -14.09 -8.80 4.42
N ILE A 86 -13.70 -9.86 5.12
CA ILE A 86 -12.30 -10.11 5.48
C ILE A 86 -11.91 -11.53 5.06
N GLY A 87 -10.83 -11.67 4.31
CA GLY A 87 -10.23 -12.98 4.08
C GLY A 87 -9.46 -13.47 5.30
N LEU A 88 -9.66 -14.74 5.67
CA LEU A 88 -8.68 -15.46 6.50
C LEU A 88 -7.37 -15.64 5.71
N PRO A 89 -6.23 -15.96 6.36
CA PRO A 89 -4.97 -16.14 5.65
C PRO A 89 -5.10 -17.08 4.44
N GLY A 90 -4.70 -16.59 3.26
CA GLY A 90 -4.80 -17.32 1.99
C GLY A 90 -6.20 -17.41 1.38
N ALA A 91 -7.20 -16.71 1.94
CA ALA A 91 -8.55 -16.69 1.40
C ALA A 91 -8.59 -16.07 0.01
N ARG A 92 -9.30 -16.75 -0.90
CA ARG A 92 -9.28 -16.45 -2.32
C ARG A 92 -10.69 -16.49 -2.90
N LEU A 93 -11.04 -15.46 -3.65
CA LEU A 93 -12.18 -15.47 -4.55
C LEU A 93 -11.63 -15.66 -5.96
N ARG A 94 -12.07 -16.71 -6.65
CA ARG A 94 -11.48 -17.12 -7.92
C ARG A 94 -12.54 -17.28 -8.99
N ASN A 95 -12.32 -16.73 -10.16
CA ASN A 95 -13.09 -17.05 -11.35
C ASN A 95 -12.11 -17.27 -12.52
N LEU A 96 -11.98 -18.52 -12.99
CA LEU A 96 -11.07 -18.90 -14.06
C LEU A 96 -11.77 -19.11 -15.42
N GLN A 97 -13.00 -18.64 -15.57
CA GLN A 97 -13.77 -18.86 -16.79
C GLN A 97 -13.28 -17.95 -17.92
N ILE A 98 -12.78 -18.57 -18.98
CA ILE A 98 -12.40 -17.93 -20.25
C ILE A 98 -12.66 -18.90 -21.40
N THR A 99 -13.16 -18.41 -22.52
CA THR A 99 -13.39 -19.20 -23.75
C THR A 99 -12.77 -18.45 -24.92
N VAL A 100 -11.48 -18.71 -25.16
CA VAL A 100 -10.70 -18.07 -26.24
C VAL A 100 -11.40 -18.28 -27.58
N GLY A 101 -11.53 -17.21 -28.37
CA GLY A 101 -12.27 -17.21 -29.64
C GLY A 101 -13.78 -17.02 -29.50
N ASN A 102 -14.32 -16.96 -28.27
CA ASN A 102 -15.71 -16.60 -28.01
C ASN A 102 -15.79 -15.47 -26.98
N SER A 103 -15.72 -14.23 -27.48
CA SER A 103 -15.74 -13.03 -26.65
C SER A 103 -17.02 -12.89 -25.84
N THR A 104 -18.18 -13.17 -26.43
CA THR A 104 -19.47 -13.07 -25.74
C THR A 104 -19.56 -13.99 -24.52
N THR A 105 -19.16 -15.27 -24.67
CA THR A 105 -19.15 -16.21 -23.54
C THR A 105 -18.11 -15.82 -22.49
N SER A 106 -16.92 -15.40 -22.91
CA SER A 106 -15.86 -14.95 -21.99
C SER A 106 -16.31 -13.73 -21.18
N ALA A 107 -16.91 -12.73 -21.83
CA ALA A 107 -17.44 -11.54 -21.17
C ALA A 107 -18.57 -11.89 -20.21
N ALA A 108 -19.54 -12.73 -20.61
CA ALA A 108 -20.67 -13.10 -19.76
C ALA A 108 -20.27 -13.83 -18.47
N ASN A 109 -19.22 -14.64 -18.53
CA ASN A 109 -18.73 -15.48 -17.44
C ASN A 109 -17.62 -14.84 -16.61
N SER A 110 -17.13 -13.67 -17.02
CA SER A 110 -16.04 -12.97 -16.37
C SER A 110 -16.44 -12.29 -15.05
N GLY A 111 -15.40 -11.91 -14.30
CA GLY A 111 -15.47 -11.09 -13.09
C GLY A 111 -15.86 -11.84 -11.83
N ILE A 112 -15.67 -11.19 -10.68
CA ILE A 112 -15.92 -11.83 -9.38
C ILE A 112 -17.00 -11.07 -8.60
N LEU A 113 -16.80 -9.78 -8.34
CA LEU A 113 -17.70 -8.97 -7.51
C LEU A 113 -17.90 -7.58 -8.11
N ASN A 114 -19.15 -7.13 -8.19
CA ASN A 114 -19.51 -5.74 -8.44
C ASN A 114 -20.32 -5.17 -7.27
N ILE A 115 -19.81 -4.10 -6.66
CA ILE A 115 -20.50 -3.29 -5.66
C ILE A 115 -21.36 -2.27 -6.40
N LYS A 116 -22.68 -2.46 -6.38
CA LYS A 116 -23.63 -1.66 -7.16
C LYS A 116 -23.73 -0.20 -6.69
N PRO A 117 -24.25 0.70 -7.56
CA PRO A 117 -24.72 2.02 -7.15
C PRO A 117 -25.69 1.94 -5.96
N GLY A 118 -25.60 2.92 -5.06
CA GLY A 118 -26.37 2.96 -3.81
C GLY A 118 -25.79 2.09 -2.69
N SER A 119 -24.64 1.46 -2.91
CA SER A 119 -23.83 0.86 -1.83
C SER A 119 -23.10 1.95 -1.06
N ASN A 120 -23.01 1.82 0.25
CA ASN A 120 -22.33 2.76 1.12
C ASN A 120 -21.65 2.07 2.30
N ASN A 121 -20.51 2.59 2.73
CA ASN A 121 -19.83 2.13 3.95
C ASN A 121 -19.43 0.65 3.88
N VAL A 122 -18.45 0.36 3.00
CA VAL A 122 -18.00 -1.01 2.71
C VAL A 122 -16.50 -1.13 2.98
N ILE A 123 -16.10 -2.17 3.71
CA ILE A 123 -14.71 -2.53 3.94
C ILE A 123 -14.45 -3.91 3.34
N ILE A 124 -13.41 -4.05 2.52
CA ILE A 124 -12.93 -5.33 1.96
C ILE A 124 -11.45 -5.48 2.32
N ARG A 125 -11.09 -6.56 3.00
CA ARG A 125 -9.71 -6.79 3.45
C ARG A 125 -9.20 -8.20 3.24
N ASN A 126 -7.88 -8.31 3.06
CA ASN A 126 -7.16 -9.58 3.10
C ASN A 126 -7.65 -10.66 2.13
N LEU A 127 -8.13 -10.27 0.95
CA LEU A 127 -8.63 -11.18 -0.06
C LEU A 127 -7.70 -11.24 -1.27
N ILE A 128 -7.52 -12.45 -1.79
CA ILE A 128 -6.94 -12.64 -3.12
C ILE A 128 -8.08 -12.76 -4.12
N PHE A 129 -8.12 -11.88 -5.11
CA PHE A 129 -8.98 -11.97 -6.28
C PHE A 129 -8.17 -12.57 -7.43
N GLU A 130 -8.63 -13.68 -8.00
CA GLU A 130 -7.93 -14.37 -9.09
C GLU A 130 -8.84 -14.57 -10.30
N GLY A 131 -8.48 -13.92 -11.40
CA GLY A 131 -9.13 -14.04 -12.71
C GLY A 131 -8.48 -15.08 -13.63
N PRO A 132 -9.02 -15.28 -14.85
CA PRO A 132 -8.52 -16.26 -15.80
C PRO A 132 -7.26 -15.82 -16.57
N GLY A 133 -6.89 -14.53 -16.51
CA GLY A 133 -5.89 -13.90 -17.38
C GLY A 133 -6.54 -12.87 -18.31
N ALA A 134 -5.76 -11.85 -18.68
CA ALA A 134 -6.22 -10.74 -19.51
C ALA A 134 -6.64 -11.21 -20.91
N TYR A 135 -7.85 -10.86 -21.32
CA TYR A 135 -8.39 -11.12 -22.66
C TYR A 135 -9.42 -10.04 -22.98
N ASP A 136 -9.12 -9.18 -23.95
CA ASP A 136 -9.90 -7.98 -24.20
C ASP A 136 -11.26 -8.27 -24.84
N VAL A 137 -12.26 -8.57 -24.04
CA VAL A 137 -13.61 -8.97 -24.51
C VAL A 137 -14.72 -8.07 -24.01
N ASP A 138 -14.38 -6.86 -23.54
CA ASP A 138 -15.29 -5.97 -22.81
C ASP A 138 -15.96 -6.72 -21.65
N GLY A 139 -15.12 -7.39 -20.86
CA GLY A 139 -15.52 -8.29 -19.79
C GLY A 139 -15.90 -7.54 -18.52
N ARG A 140 -15.77 -8.26 -17.40
CA ARG A 140 -16.00 -7.76 -16.05
C ARG A 140 -14.72 -7.92 -15.25
N ASP A 141 -14.55 -7.00 -14.32
CA ASP A 141 -13.35 -6.89 -13.49
C ASP A 141 -13.32 -7.97 -12.41
N ASN A 142 -12.13 -8.22 -11.86
CA ASN A 142 -12.00 -8.92 -10.59
C ASN A 142 -12.89 -8.24 -9.53
N LEU A 143 -12.74 -6.93 -9.34
CA LEU A 143 -13.65 -6.12 -8.53
C LEU A 143 -14.07 -4.87 -9.29
N THR A 144 -15.37 -4.58 -9.31
CA THR A 144 -15.90 -3.28 -9.72
C THR A 144 -16.54 -2.61 -8.50
N ASN A 145 -16.27 -1.32 -8.31
CA ASN A 145 -16.96 -0.49 -7.33
C ASN A 145 -17.73 0.64 -8.01
N GLU A 146 -19.01 0.76 -7.64
CA GLU A 146 -19.90 1.86 -8.00
C GLU A 146 -20.55 2.48 -6.73
N GLY A 147 -20.04 2.12 -5.54
CA GLY A 147 -20.52 2.58 -4.24
C GLY A 147 -19.61 3.63 -3.57
N THR A 148 -20.12 4.24 -2.50
CA THR A 148 -19.45 5.35 -1.80
C THR A 148 -18.95 4.98 -0.40
N ASN A 149 -17.96 5.70 0.12
CA ASN A 149 -17.33 5.43 1.42
C ASN A 149 -16.81 3.98 1.49
N VAL A 150 -15.85 3.66 0.62
CA VAL A 150 -15.33 2.30 0.44
C VAL A 150 -13.86 2.24 0.82
N TRP A 151 -13.49 1.21 1.58
CA TRP A 151 -12.11 0.91 1.90
C TRP A 151 -11.73 -0.50 1.45
N VAL A 152 -10.77 -0.60 0.54
CA VAL A 152 -10.18 -1.86 0.10
C VAL A 152 -8.74 -1.91 0.58
N ASP A 153 -8.43 -2.84 1.48
CA ASP A 153 -7.13 -2.86 2.17
C ASP A 153 -6.50 -4.25 2.22
N HIS A 154 -5.19 -4.34 1.93
CA HIS A 154 -4.49 -5.63 1.93
C HIS A 154 -5.16 -6.66 1.02
N CYS A 155 -5.63 -6.27 -0.16
CA CYS A 155 -6.12 -7.23 -1.16
C CYS A 155 -5.04 -7.47 -2.21
N GLU A 156 -4.99 -8.69 -2.74
CA GLU A 156 -4.17 -9.00 -3.92
C GLU A 156 -5.08 -9.27 -5.11
N PHE A 157 -4.85 -8.59 -6.22
CA PHE A 157 -5.60 -8.77 -7.46
C PHE A 157 -4.69 -9.37 -8.51
N GLN A 158 -5.11 -10.52 -9.03
CA GLN A 158 -4.37 -11.32 -9.99
C GLN A 158 -5.21 -11.52 -11.24
N ASP A 159 -4.63 -11.25 -12.40
CA ASP A 159 -5.10 -11.80 -13.67
C ASP A 159 -6.54 -11.45 -14.05
N GLY A 160 -6.98 -10.21 -13.79
CA GLY A 160 -8.25 -9.70 -14.30
C GLY A 160 -8.37 -9.92 -15.82
N ILE A 161 -9.54 -10.35 -16.29
CA ILE A 161 -9.79 -10.53 -17.73
C ILE A 161 -9.89 -9.17 -18.44
N ASP A 162 -10.54 -8.22 -17.78
CA ASP A 162 -10.57 -6.80 -18.10
C ASP A 162 -9.74 -6.07 -17.03
N GLY A 163 -10.37 -5.32 -16.10
CA GLY A 163 -9.70 -4.69 -14.97
C GLY A 163 -9.40 -5.64 -13.79
N ASN A 164 -8.38 -5.29 -12.99
CA ASN A 164 -8.17 -5.87 -11.67
C ASN A 164 -9.09 -5.22 -10.63
N PHE A 165 -9.16 -3.88 -10.60
CA PHE A 165 -10.09 -3.18 -9.72
C PHE A 165 -10.44 -1.81 -10.28
N ASP A 166 -11.69 -1.69 -10.73
CA ASP A 166 -12.23 -0.48 -11.36
C ASP A 166 -13.23 0.25 -10.47
N ASN A 167 -13.21 1.58 -10.52
CA ASN A 167 -14.16 2.47 -9.85
C ASN A 167 -14.87 3.31 -10.91
N LYS A 168 -16.19 3.24 -10.97
CA LYS A 168 -16.98 3.90 -12.03
C LYS A 168 -18.38 4.25 -11.56
N GLY A 169 -19.17 4.88 -12.41
CA GLY A 169 -20.53 5.30 -12.06
C GLY A 169 -20.50 6.24 -10.87
N LEU A 170 -21.23 5.89 -9.81
CA LEU A 170 -21.38 6.69 -8.60
C LEU A 170 -20.34 6.41 -7.51
N ALA A 171 -19.24 5.70 -7.82
CA ALA A 171 -18.18 5.47 -6.85
C ALA A 171 -17.57 6.79 -6.38
N ASP A 172 -17.39 6.94 -5.07
CA ASP A 172 -16.74 8.13 -4.50
C ASP A 172 -16.32 7.91 -3.05
N ASN A 173 -15.40 8.74 -2.53
CA ASN A 173 -14.83 8.62 -1.18
C ASN A 173 -14.23 7.23 -0.95
N VAL A 174 -13.21 6.90 -1.75
CA VAL A 174 -12.59 5.57 -1.77
C VAL A 174 -11.15 5.64 -1.28
N THR A 175 -10.79 4.72 -0.40
CA THR A 175 -9.39 4.44 -0.06
C THR A 175 -9.03 3.03 -0.50
N ILE A 176 -7.95 2.90 -1.24
CA ILE A 176 -7.34 1.65 -1.66
C ILE A 176 -5.95 1.63 -1.02
N SER A 177 -5.74 0.77 -0.03
CA SER A 177 -4.48 0.74 0.71
C SER A 177 -3.84 -0.63 0.78
N TRP A 178 -2.50 -0.67 0.78
CA TRP A 178 -1.74 -1.93 0.90
C TRP A 178 -2.17 -3.02 -0.08
N CYS A 179 -2.78 -2.65 -1.21
CA CYS A 179 -3.23 -3.61 -2.21
C CYS A 179 -2.09 -3.90 -3.19
N LYS A 180 -1.99 -5.14 -3.63
CA LYS A 180 -1.06 -5.58 -4.67
C LYS A 180 -1.83 -5.93 -5.93
N PHE A 181 -1.37 -5.41 -7.06
CA PHE A 181 -1.91 -5.69 -8.38
C PHE A 181 -0.85 -6.42 -9.21
N THR A 182 -1.24 -7.50 -9.89
CA THR A 182 -0.31 -8.28 -10.70
C THR A 182 -1.04 -9.03 -11.82
N TYR A 183 -0.29 -9.40 -12.86
CA TYR A 183 -0.72 -10.36 -13.87
C TYR A 183 0.36 -11.43 -13.99
N LEU A 184 0.01 -12.65 -13.60
CA LEU A 184 0.89 -13.82 -13.59
C LEU A 184 0.68 -14.69 -14.83
N LYS A 185 -0.44 -14.51 -15.54
CA LYS A 185 -0.80 -15.23 -16.76
C LYS A 185 -0.49 -14.37 -17.99
N ALA A 186 -0.09 -15.03 -19.08
CA ALA A 186 0.08 -14.35 -20.36
C ALA A 186 -1.26 -13.80 -20.85
N ALA A 187 -1.25 -12.61 -21.44
CA ALA A 187 -2.44 -12.05 -22.05
C ALA A 187 -2.83 -12.85 -23.31
N VAL A 188 -4.14 -12.95 -23.55
CA VAL A 188 -4.71 -13.58 -24.73
C VAL A 188 -5.01 -12.51 -25.78
N ALA A 189 -4.51 -12.73 -26.99
CA ALA A 189 -4.74 -11.84 -28.14
C ALA A 189 -6.06 -12.11 -28.87
N GLY A 190 -6.49 -11.19 -29.72
CA GLY A 190 -7.65 -11.38 -30.62
C GLY A 190 -9.02 -11.24 -29.96
N GLY A 191 -9.09 -10.60 -28.79
CA GLY A 191 -10.34 -10.25 -28.15
C GLY A 191 -11.09 -9.13 -28.89
N SER A 192 -12.40 -9.01 -28.64
CA SER A 192 -13.26 -8.03 -29.34
C SER A 192 -13.03 -6.57 -28.94
N GLY A 193 -12.46 -6.29 -27.76
CA GLY A 193 -12.20 -4.93 -27.27
C GLY A 193 -10.94 -4.28 -27.87
N GLY A 194 -10.15 -5.04 -28.65
CA GLY A 194 -9.16 -4.49 -29.58
C GLY A 194 -7.71 -4.43 -29.06
N SER A 195 -7.44 -4.74 -27.80
CA SER A 195 -6.08 -4.93 -27.27
C SER A 195 -5.68 -6.40 -27.32
N ASN A 196 -4.50 -6.68 -27.89
CA ASN A 196 -3.89 -8.01 -27.80
C ASN A 196 -3.26 -8.31 -26.43
N ASP A 197 -3.19 -7.31 -25.55
CA ASP A 197 -2.65 -7.46 -24.21
C ASP A 197 -3.28 -6.41 -23.30
N HIS A 198 -4.42 -6.79 -22.73
CA HIS A 198 -5.29 -5.99 -21.86
C HIS A 198 -4.91 -6.14 -20.38
N ARG A 199 -3.62 -6.18 -20.04
CA ARG A 199 -3.19 -6.16 -18.63
C ARG A 199 -3.31 -4.75 -18.04
N PHE A 200 -4.53 -4.21 -18.07
CA PHE A 200 -4.92 -2.86 -17.73
C PHE A 200 -5.56 -2.85 -16.35
N SER A 201 -4.82 -2.40 -15.33
CA SER A 201 -5.10 -2.80 -13.95
C SER A 201 -6.31 -2.10 -13.32
N ASN A 202 -6.39 -0.77 -13.42
CA ASN A 202 -7.34 0.03 -12.65
C ASN A 202 -7.87 1.20 -13.47
N LEU A 203 -9.16 1.16 -13.84
CA LEU A 203 -9.89 2.27 -14.45
C LEU A 203 -10.64 3.07 -13.39
N ILE A 204 -10.65 4.39 -13.56
CA ILE A 204 -11.45 5.34 -12.77
C ILE A 204 -12.24 6.22 -13.74
N GLY A 205 -13.56 6.09 -13.73
CA GLY A 205 -14.46 6.72 -14.71
C GLY A 205 -14.40 6.03 -16.08
N SER A 206 -15.47 5.32 -16.46
CA SER A 206 -15.50 4.48 -17.67
C SER A 206 -15.31 5.30 -18.95
N ASP A 207 -15.87 6.51 -18.99
CA ASP A 207 -15.81 7.42 -20.12
C ASP A 207 -15.70 8.89 -19.68
N GLN A 208 -15.69 9.82 -20.64
CA GLN A 208 -15.51 11.25 -20.37
C GLN A 208 -16.64 11.88 -19.55
N ASN A 209 -17.85 11.31 -19.58
CA ASN A 209 -19.04 11.81 -18.87
C ASN A 209 -19.37 10.98 -17.62
N ASP A 210 -18.71 9.83 -17.42
CA ASP A 210 -18.86 9.03 -16.20
C ASP A 210 -18.23 9.76 -15.02
N ALA A 211 -19.06 10.15 -14.05
CA ALA A 211 -18.65 10.90 -12.88
C ALA A 211 -19.63 10.67 -11.72
N PRO A 212 -19.16 10.77 -10.46
CA PRO A 212 -20.04 10.78 -9.30
C PRO A 212 -20.84 12.08 -9.22
N ALA A 213 -21.75 12.15 -8.24
CA ALA A 213 -22.73 13.22 -8.13
C ALA A 213 -22.12 14.63 -7.95
N ASP A 214 -20.94 14.74 -7.34
CA ASP A 214 -20.19 15.99 -7.16
C ASP A 214 -19.21 16.28 -8.32
N GLY A 215 -19.18 15.41 -9.32
CA GLY A 215 -18.39 15.53 -10.53
C GLY A 215 -16.97 14.94 -10.44
N HIS A 216 -16.48 14.57 -9.26
CA HIS A 216 -15.10 14.09 -9.09
C HIS A 216 -15.01 12.78 -8.31
N TYR A 217 -14.41 11.74 -8.90
CA TYR A 217 -13.99 10.56 -8.16
C TYR A 217 -12.90 10.93 -7.15
N SER A 218 -13.24 10.92 -5.86
CA SER A 218 -12.30 11.19 -4.78
C SER A 218 -11.65 9.89 -4.29
N ILE A 219 -10.44 9.58 -4.77
CA ILE A 219 -9.80 8.27 -4.55
C ILE A 219 -8.36 8.40 -4.02
N THR A 220 -8.08 7.72 -2.92
CA THR A 220 -6.72 7.60 -2.35
C THR A 220 -6.15 6.21 -2.65
N PHE A 221 -4.98 6.15 -3.28
CA PHE A 221 -4.11 4.97 -3.30
C PHE A 221 -2.99 5.18 -2.30
N LYS A 222 -2.89 4.31 -1.29
CA LYS A 222 -1.88 4.41 -0.24
C LYS A 222 -1.15 3.09 -0.10
N ASN A 223 0.18 3.10 -0.18
CA ASN A 223 0.98 1.89 0.07
C ASN A 223 0.63 0.73 -0.91
N CYS A 224 0.14 1.05 -2.11
CA CYS A 224 -0.20 0.04 -3.12
C CYS A 224 1.02 -0.37 -3.94
N TYR A 225 1.03 -1.61 -4.40
CA TYR A 225 2.08 -2.17 -5.24
C TYR A 225 1.53 -2.66 -6.59
N TRP A 226 1.93 -2.01 -7.67
CA TRP A 226 1.75 -2.54 -9.03
C TRP A 226 2.98 -3.35 -9.43
N ALA A 227 2.80 -4.67 -9.43
CA ALA A 227 3.86 -5.67 -9.55
C ALA A 227 3.96 -6.23 -10.97
N ASN A 228 4.70 -7.35 -11.10
CA ASN A 228 4.93 -8.05 -12.36
C ASN A 228 3.64 -8.26 -13.15
N GLY A 229 3.78 -8.10 -14.47
CA GLY A 229 2.71 -8.26 -15.45
C GLY A 229 1.76 -7.06 -15.60
N CYS A 230 1.71 -6.12 -14.66
CA CYS A 230 0.95 -4.88 -14.87
C CYS A 230 1.53 -4.10 -16.05
N LYS A 231 0.67 -3.70 -17.00
CA LYS A 231 1.08 -3.02 -18.24
C LYS A 231 0.60 -1.58 -18.33
N GLU A 232 -0.65 -1.31 -18.03
CA GLU A 232 -1.24 0.03 -18.15
C GLU A 232 -2.32 0.25 -17.09
N ARG A 233 -2.79 1.50 -16.97
CA ARG A 233 -3.86 1.93 -16.06
C ARG A 233 -3.51 1.64 -14.59
N MET A 234 -2.47 2.31 -14.08
CA MET A 234 -2.03 2.19 -12.69
C MET A 234 -2.08 3.53 -11.94
N PRO A 235 -3.26 4.12 -11.69
CA PRO A 235 -4.53 3.92 -12.40
C PRO A 235 -4.58 4.71 -13.72
N ARG A 236 -5.65 4.53 -14.50
CA ARG A 236 -6.08 5.50 -15.52
C ARG A 236 -7.40 6.14 -15.08
N ALA A 237 -7.43 7.48 -15.01
CA ALA A 237 -8.56 8.21 -14.46
C ALA A 237 -9.09 9.33 -15.35
N ARG A 238 -10.38 9.63 -15.17
CA ARG A 238 -11.12 10.79 -15.69
C ARG A 238 -12.02 11.33 -14.60
N ASN A 239 -12.41 12.60 -14.69
CA ASN A 239 -13.30 13.25 -13.72
C ASN A 239 -12.87 12.95 -12.27
N ALA A 240 -11.59 13.05 -11.93
CA ALA A 240 -11.06 12.47 -10.69
C ALA A 240 -10.20 13.46 -9.88
N GLU A 241 -10.28 13.35 -8.57
CA GLU A 241 -9.30 13.87 -7.62
C GLU A 241 -8.57 12.70 -6.96
N LEU A 242 -7.32 12.48 -7.38
CA LEU A 242 -6.51 11.36 -6.91
C LEU A 242 -5.46 11.81 -5.91
N HIS A 243 -5.25 11.00 -4.88
CA HIS A 243 -4.07 11.05 -4.04
C HIS A 243 -3.34 9.70 -4.06
N ILE A 244 -2.09 9.70 -4.52
CA ILE A 244 -1.22 8.52 -4.57
C ILE A 244 -0.06 8.73 -3.59
N LEU A 245 -0.10 8.03 -2.47
CA LEU A 245 0.87 8.13 -1.39
C LEU A 245 1.65 6.82 -1.23
N ASN A 246 2.98 6.90 -1.13
CA ASN A 246 3.83 5.77 -0.75
C ASN A 246 3.63 4.49 -1.58
N CYS A 247 3.23 4.62 -2.85
CA CYS A 247 3.02 3.46 -3.70
C CYS A 247 4.31 3.01 -4.38
N TYR A 248 4.32 1.76 -4.85
CA TYR A 248 5.44 1.16 -5.55
C TYR A 248 5.02 0.66 -6.94
N TYR A 249 5.81 1.02 -7.96
CA TYR A 249 5.60 0.61 -9.34
C TYR A 249 6.85 -0.12 -9.82
N SER A 250 6.74 -1.44 -9.97
CA SER A 250 7.84 -2.28 -10.43
C SER A 250 7.29 -3.52 -11.13
N THR A 251 7.27 -3.45 -12.46
CA THR A 251 6.76 -4.49 -13.34
C THR A 251 7.83 -4.91 -14.33
N ASN A 252 7.81 -6.19 -14.72
CA ASN A 252 8.68 -6.75 -15.75
C ASN A 252 8.21 -6.48 -17.20
N VAL A 253 7.12 -5.73 -17.38
CA VAL A 253 6.58 -5.41 -18.71
C VAL A 253 7.31 -4.21 -19.31
N SER A 254 8.02 -4.43 -20.41
CA SER A 254 8.68 -3.36 -21.17
C SER A 254 7.65 -2.33 -21.68
N GLY A 255 7.96 -1.04 -21.50
CA GLY A 255 7.09 0.05 -21.96
C GLY A 255 5.80 0.22 -21.15
N ALA A 256 5.68 -0.40 -19.98
CA ALA A 256 4.51 -0.25 -19.11
C ALA A 256 4.26 1.21 -18.72
N ARG A 257 2.98 1.59 -18.57
CA ARG A 257 2.53 2.95 -18.31
C ARG A 257 1.81 2.98 -16.96
N ALA A 258 2.33 3.78 -16.03
CA ALA A 258 1.75 3.91 -14.69
C ALA A 258 0.49 4.79 -14.71
N ILE A 259 0.63 6.06 -14.34
CA ILE A 259 -0.52 6.95 -14.10
C ILE A 259 -1.00 7.51 -15.45
N GLY A 260 -2.26 7.28 -15.76
CA GLY A 260 -2.95 7.85 -16.92
C GLY A 260 -4.01 8.86 -16.49
N LEU A 261 -4.00 10.08 -17.04
CA LEU A 261 -5.08 11.04 -16.78
C LEU A 261 -5.69 11.55 -18.09
N GLY A 262 -7.00 11.38 -18.23
CA GLY A 262 -7.86 12.17 -19.11
C GLY A 262 -8.61 13.20 -18.28
N GLY A 263 -8.94 14.36 -18.83
CA GLY A 263 -9.69 15.37 -18.07
C GLY A 263 -11.14 14.95 -17.85
N GLY A 264 -11.79 14.42 -18.89
CA GLY A 264 -13.24 14.20 -18.87
C GLY A 264 -14.01 15.53 -18.85
N ALA A 265 -15.31 15.46 -18.56
CA ALA A 265 -16.18 16.63 -18.45
C ALA A 265 -15.84 17.55 -17.27
N ASN A 266 -15.27 17.00 -16.18
CA ASN A 266 -15.05 17.70 -14.91
C ASN A 266 -13.57 18.02 -14.62
N ASN A 267 -12.65 17.62 -15.51
CA ASN A 267 -11.20 17.67 -15.31
C ASN A 267 -10.69 16.61 -14.32
N SER A 268 -9.37 16.42 -14.26
CA SER A 268 -8.76 15.49 -13.31
C SER A 268 -7.50 16.04 -12.68
N THR A 269 -7.30 15.75 -11.39
CA THR A 269 -6.09 16.10 -10.67
C THR A 269 -5.51 14.87 -9.96
N CYS A 270 -4.19 14.83 -9.84
CA CYS A 270 -3.50 13.76 -9.13
C CYS A 270 -2.32 14.31 -8.32
N TYR A 271 -2.41 14.20 -6.99
CA TYR A 271 -1.31 14.48 -6.09
C TYR A 271 -0.56 13.19 -5.81
N VAL A 272 0.71 13.11 -6.20
CA VAL A 272 1.57 11.94 -6.02
C VAL A 272 2.67 12.32 -5.05
N GLU A 273 2.74 11.65 -3.90
CA GLU A 273 3.82 11.88 -2.95
C GLU A 273 4.47 10.62 -2.40
N LYS A 274 5.77 10.73 -2.12
CA LYS A 274 6.60 9.67 -1.50
C LYS A 274 6.48 8.32 -2.19
N THR A 275 6.23 8.31 -3.49
CA THR A 275 5.99 7.13 -4.31
C THR A 275 7.26 6.75 -5.07
N HIS A 276 7.47 5.46 -5.29
CA HIS A 276 8.66 4.94 -5.97
C HIS A 276 8.31 4.24 -7.28
N PHE A 277 8.82 4.78 -8.39
CA PHE A 277 8.69 4.22 -9.73
C PHE A 277 9.98 3.50 -10.15
N ALA A 278 10.20 2.28 -9.67
CA ALA A 278 11.47 1.57 -9.87
C ALA A 278 11.64 0.96 -11.26
N SER A 279 10.57 0.38 -11.82
CA SER A 279 10.60 -0.26 -13.12
C SER A 279 9.31 0.00 -13.88
N ILE A 280 9.30 1.12 -14.61
CA ILE A 280 8.19 1.58 -15.42
C ILE A 280 8.70 2.29 -16.67
N GLY A 281 8.02 2.10 -17.81
CA GLY A 281 8.37 2.79 -19.06
C GLY A 281 7.93 4.26 -19.05
N SER A 282 6.66 4.51 -18.73
CA SER A 282 6.09 5.84 -18.65
C SER A 282 5.43 6.06 -17.29
N VAL A 283 5.98 6.98 -16.48
CA VAL A 283 5.41 7.33 -15.16
C VAL A 283 4.05 8.02 -15.30
N TYR A 284 3.93 8.92 -16.26
CA TYR A 284 2.70 9.66 -16.55
C TYR A 284 2.37 9.58 -18.04
N THR A 285 1.09 9.38 -18.34
CA THR A 285 0.51 9.49 -19.68
C THR A 285 -0.71 10.42 -19.65
N SER A 286 -0.73 11.41 -20.55
CA SER A 286 -1.94 12.19 -20.81
C SER A 286 -2.84 11.49 -21.81
N TYR A 287 -4.14 11.46 -21.50
CA TYR A 287 -5.22 11.02 -22.40
C TYR A 287 -6.17 12.17 -22.75
N VAL A 288 -5.77 13.43 -22.55
CA VAL A 288 -6.62 14.60 -22.86
C VAL A 288 -7.08 14.60 -24.32
N SER A 289 -6.25 14.14 -25.26
CA SER A 289 -6.63 14.07 -26.67
C SER A 289 -7.78 13.13 -26.96
N SER A 290 -7.95 12.06 -26.16
CA SER A 290 -9.03 11.08 -26.31
C SER A 290 -10.19 11.29 -25.34
N ASP A 291 -9.93 11.88 -24.17
CA ASP A 291 -10.89 11.99 -23.06
C ASP A 291 -11.36 13.42 -22.79
N GLY A 292 -10.79 14.42 -23.48
CA GLY A 292 -11.11 15.82 -23.29
C GLY A 292 -10.69 16.39 -21.93
N GLY A 293 -11.18 17.59 -21.63
CA GLY A 293 -10.94 18.31 -20.37
C GLY A 293 -9.49 18.74 -20.15
N THR A 294 -9.18 19.10 -18.92
CA THR A 294 -7.82 19.46 -18.47
C THR A 294 -7.35 18.52 -17.36
N VAL A 295 -6.03 18.45 -17.19
CA VAL A 295 -5.41 17.57 -16.20
C VAL A 295 -4.33 18.30 -15.41
N GLY A 296 -4.23 17.99 -14.12
CA GLY A 296 -3.12 18.36 -13.26
C GLY A 296 -2.49 17.13 -12.61
N ILE A 297 -1.16 17.05 -12.57
CA ILE A 297 -0.44 16.03 -11.80
C ILE A 297 0.77 16.65 -11.12
N LYS A 298 0.95 16.37 -9.83
CA LYS A 298 2.05 16.88 -9.03
C LYS A 298 2.77 15.75 -8.32
N PHE A 299 4.06 15.62 -8.56
CA PHE A 299 4.97 14.70 -7.89
C PHE A 299 5.76 15.42 -6.80
N THR A 300 5.70 14.92 -5.57
CA THR A 300 6.42 15.45 -4.40
C THR A 300 7.23 14.33 -3.74
N ASN A 301 8.53 14.51 -3.55
CA ASN A 301 9.41 13.54 -2.86
C ASN A 301 9.30 12.10 -3.40
N CYS A 302 9.15 11.94 -4.72
CA CYS A 302 9.05 10.63 -5.37
C CYS A 302 10.43 10.16 -5.85
N LEU A 303 10.68 8.85 -5.79
CA LEU A 303 11.83 8.24 -6.45
C LEU A 303 11.45 7.91 -7.90
N SER A 304 12.21 8.45 -8.85
CA SER A 304 11.95 8.33 -10.29
C SER A 304 10.56 8.84 -10.72
N GLY A 305 10.08 9.91 -10.09
CA GLY A 305 8.81 10.55 -10.43
C GLY A 305 8.82 11.26 -11.80
N GLY A 306 7.63 11.59 -12.30
CA GLY A 306 7.45 12.34 -13.54
C GLY A 306 7.55 13.85 -13.34
N SER A 307 7.40 14.60 -14.45
CA SER A 307 7.27 16.06 -14.41
C SER A 307 5.88 16.49 -13.97
N ASN A 308 5.81 17.61 -13.26
CA ASN A 308 4.54 18.22 -12.88
C ASN A 308 3.82 18.82 -14.10
N VAL A 309 2.50 18.74 -14.11
CA VAL A 309 1.62 19.35 -15.12
C VAL A 309 0.48 20.06 -14.41
N GLY A 310 0.15 21.28 -14.84
CA GLY A 310 -0.95 22.05 -14.26
C GLY A 310 -0.77 22.37 -12.77
N THR A 311 -1.89 22.69 -12.11
CA THR A 311 -1.94 22.99 -10.69
C THR A 311 -2.73 21.91 -9.98
N VAL A 312 -2.18 21.36 -8.89
CA VAL A 312 -2.82 20.36 -8.06
C VAL A 312 -2.79 20.82 -6.60
N PRO A 313 -3.95 20.99 -5.94
CA PRO A 313 -4.02 21.25 -4.52
C PRO A 313 -3.32 20.15 -3.71
N THR A 314 -2.71 20.52 -2.59
CA THR A 314 -2.19 19.52 -1.67
C THR A 314 -3.35 18.97 -0.83
N PRO A 315 -3.48 17.65 -0.65
CA PRO A 315 -4.50 17.07 0.22
C PRO A 315 -4.49 17.71 1.62
N THR A 316 -5.66 18.00 2.16
CA THR A 316 -5.82 18.74 3.43
C THR A 316 -6.09 17.85 4.64
N TYR A 317 -6.41 16.58 4.42
CA TYR A 317 -6.59 15.59 5.49
C TYR A 317 -5.25 15.09 6.04
N THR A 318 -5.27 14.63 7.29
CA THR A 318 -4.09 14.00 7.90
C THR A 318 -3.94 12.57 7.38
N ILE A 319 -2.72 12.21 7.00
CA ILE A 319 -2.40 10.88 6.50
C ILE A 319 -1.02 10.44 7.02
N THR A 320 -0.91 9.16 7.37
CA THR A 320 0.36 8.59 7.82
C THR A 320 1.17 8.19 6.61
N ALA A 321 2.39 8.72 6.50
CA ALA A 321 3.30 8.46 5.40
C ALA A 321 4.60 7.82 5.88
N MET A 322 5.14 6.89 5.09
CA MET A 322 6.48 6.32 5.30
C MET A 322 7.56 7.07 4.49
N PRO A 323 8.83 6.99 4.88
CA PRO A 323 9.95 7.45 4.06
C PRO A 323 9.94 6.79 2.66
N VAL A 324 10.15 7.57 1.59
CA VAL A 324 10.10 7.05 0.21
C VAL A 324 11.13 5.96 -0.07
N ASN A 325 12.28 5.98 0.61
CA ASN A 325 13.32 4.97 0.51
C ASN A 325 12.94 3.62 1.14
N GLU A 326 11.93 3.58 2.03
CA GLU A 326 11.45 2.34 2.64
C GLU A 326 10.32 1.68 1.84
N VAL A 327 9.67 2.42 0.93
CA VAL A 327 8.52 1.96 0.14
C VAL A 327 8.79 0.62 -0.56
N SER A 328 9.91 0.48 -1.26
CA SER A 328 10.21 -0.78 -1.96
C SER A 328 10.37 -1.96 -1.00
N ALA A 329 11.07 -1.77 0.12
CA ALA A 329 11.31 -2.82 1.09
C ALA A 329 10.01 -3.24 1.78
N PHE A 330 9.17 -2.28 2.18
CA PHE A 330 7.96 -2.59 2.93
C PHE A 330 6.89 -3.20 2.03
N LEU A 331 6.67 -2.65 0.83
CA LEU A 331 5.58 -3.13 -0.02
C LEU A 331 5.87 -4.47 -0.70
N THR A 332 7.14 -4.86 -0.83
CA THR A 332 7.53 -6.15 -1.43
C THR A 332 7.73 -7.28 -0.42
N ASP A 333 7.63 -7.00 0.88
CA ASP A 333 7.73 -8.03 1.90
C ASP A 333 6.63 -9.09 1.70
N ALA A 334 7.01 -10.35 1.59
CA ALA A 334 6.06 -11.43 1.29
C ALA A 334 5.12 -11.75 2.47
N THR A 335 5.51 -11.36 3.69
CA THR A 335 4.76 -11.65 4.91
C THR A 335 3.92 -10.48 5.38
N CYS A 336 4.36 -9.26 5.06
CA CYS A 336 3.84 -8.02 5.64
C CYS A 336 3.75 -6.89 4.62
N GLY A 337 4.00 -7.16 3.34
CA GLY A 337 3.89 -6.15 2.30
C GLY A 337 2.47 -6.01 1.77
N ALA A 338 2.36 -5.31 0.65
CA ALA A 338 1.10 -5.15 -0.03
C ALA A 338 0.55 -6.51 -0.51
N GLY A 339 -0.77 -6.66 -0.48
CA GLY A 339 -1.49 -7.89 -0.81
C GLY A 339 -2.19 -8.50 0.39
N ALA A 340 -2.76 -9.70 0.21
CA ALA A 340 -3.48 -10.45 1.23
C ALA A 340 -2.54 -11.11 2.25
N THR A 341 -1.84 -10.27 3.00
CA THR A 341 -0.80 -10.69 3.94
C THR A 341 -1.28 -10.70 5.41
N LEU A 342 -2.45 -10.10 5.71
CA LEU A 342 -2.90 -9.87 7.10
C LEU A 342 -3.07 -11.18 7.85
N GLN A 343 -2.61 -11.17 9.11
CA GLN A 343 -2.84 -12.26 10.05
C GLN A 343 -4.20 -12.08 10.70
N VAL A 344 -5.20 -12.76 10.14
CA VAL A 344 -6.60 -12.74 10.61
C VAL A 344 -6.91 -14.04 11.35
N THR A 345 -7.32 -13.92 12.61
CA THR A 345 -7.79 -15.07 13.40
C THR A 345 -9.14 -15.58 12.89
N SER A 346 -9.55 -16.79 13.29
CA SER A 346 -10.88 -17.33 12.99
C SER A 346 -12.04 -16.49 13.54
N GLY A 347 -11.78 -15.60 14.51
CA GLY A 347 -12.74 -14.64 15.05
C GLY A 347 -12.74 -13.28 14.33
N GLY A 348 -12.00 -13.14 13.22
CA GLY A 348 -11.91 -11.88 12.46
C GLY A 348 -11.01 -10.81 13.08
N VAL A 349 -10.33 -11.13 14.18
CA VAL A 349 -9.36 -10.21 14.80
C VAL A 349 -8.08 -10.22 13.97
N ILE A 350 -7.67 -9.04 13.52
CA ILE A 350 -6.37 -8.79 12.87
C ILE A 350 -5.34 -8.59 13.98
N SER A 351 -4.34 -9.46 14.06
CA SER A 351 -3.29 -9.37 15.07
C SER A 351 -1.99 -8.80 14.50
N PRO A 352 -1.30 -7.90 15.21
CA PRO A 352 0.11 -7.60 14.96
C PRO A 352 0.94 -8.78 15.46
N THR A 353 1.07 -9.84 14.67
CA THR A 353 2.05 -10.88 14.98
C THR A 353 2.96 -11.13 13.80
N ASN A 354 4.27 -11.12 14.10
CA ASN A 354 5.43 -11.37 13.25
C ASN A 354 5.77 -10.35 12.16
N CYS A 355 4.92 -9.33 11.96
CA CYS A 355 5.18 -8.28 10.99
C CYS A 355 5.86 -7.06 11.57
N THR A 356 7.18 -6.95 11.33
CA THR A 356 8.00 -5.78 11.68
C THR A 356 8.54 -5.15 10.41
N LEU A 357 7.68 -4.36 9.77
CA LEU A 357 8.08 -3.49 8.67
C LEU A 357 8.76 -2.26 9.25
N GLY A 358 10.06 -2.16 8.99
CA GLY A 358 10.92 -1.24 9.71
C GLY A 358 11.43 -1.95 10.95
N ILE A 359 12.74 -1.83 11.15
CA ILE A 359 13.49 -2.53 12.19
C ILE A 359 12.78 -2.28 13.53
N ASN A 360 12.02 -3.26 14.03
CA ASN A 360 12.06 -3.48 15.45
C ASN A 360 13.52 -3.82 15.71
N GLU A 361 14.20 -2.93 16.42
CA GLU A 361 15.25 -3.38 17.29
C GLU A 361 14.69 -4.61 17.99
N ASN A 362 15.46 -5.69 18.00
CA ASN A 362 15.24 -6.71 18.98
C ASN A 362 15.31 -6.01 20.34
N VAL A 363 14.16 -5.56 20.84
CA VAL A 363 13.91 -5.27 22.25
C VAL A 363 13.82 -6.63 22.95
N SER A 364 14.77 -7.51 22.66
CA SER A 364 15.18 -8.61 23.50
C SER A 364 16.36 -8.10 24.30
N ASP A 365 16.02 -7.67 25.52
CA ASP A 365 16.88 -7.16 26.60
C ASP A 365 17.24 -5.66 26.54
N THR A 366 16.32 -4.84 27.09
CA THR A 366 16.36 -3.37 27.29
C THR A 366 17.48 -2.88 28.23
N LYS A 367 18.70 -3.38 28.08
CA LYS A 367 19.82 -3.04 28.97
C LYS A 367 20.94 -2.23 28.30
N ILE A 368 20.96 -2.09 26.98
CA ILE A 368 21.90 -1.22 26.26
C ILE A 368 21.09 -0.25 25.40
N LYS A 369 21.36 1.06 25.49
CA LYS A 369 20.65 2.12 24.76
C LYS A 369 21.64 3.05 24.06
N ILE A 370 21.30 3.52 22.86
CA ILE A 370 22.00 4.66 22.24
C ILE A 370 21.21 5.95 22.49
N SER A 371 21.91 7.06 22.72
CA SER A 371 21.26 8.35 23.02
C SER A 371 20.47 8.91 21.83
N SER A 372 20.87 8.57 20.61
CA SER A 372 20.21 8.93 19.37
C SER A 372 20.65 8.00 18.24
N ASN A 373 19.73 7.67 17.33
CA ASN A 373 20.03 6.90 16.12
C ASN A 373 20.54 7.81 14.99
N LEU A 374 20.43 9.13 15.12
CA LEU A 374 21.09 10.12 14.27
C LEU A 374 22.13 10.85 15.13
N ILE A 375 23.41 10.61 14.86
CA ILE A 375 24.51 11.24 15.58
C ILE A 375 25.18 12.28 14.68
N ASP A 376 25.56 13.41 15.26
CA ASP A 376 26.51 14.30 14.61
C ASP A 376 27.90 13.71 14.86
N ASP A 377 28.76 14.28 15.70
CA ASP A 377 30.12 13.74 15.86
C ASP A 377 30.28 12.77 17.04
N THR A 378 29.22 12.49 17.81
CA THR A 378 29.35 11.71 19.04
C THR A 378 28.29 10.63 19.16
N LEU A 379 28.73 9.37 19.28
CA LEU A 379 27.89 8.23 19.63
C LEU A 379 27.96 8.02 21.15
N LYS A 380 26.82 8.04 21.84
CA LYS A 380 26.74 7.69 23.26
C LYS A 380 25.97 6.40 23.47
N ILE A 381 26.57 5.46 24.17
CA ILE A 381 25.99 4.15 24.50
C ILE A 381 25.84 4.06 26.02
N HIS A 382 24.61 3.90 26.49
CA HIS A 382 24.25 3.75 27.88
C HIS A 382 24.00 2.28 28.22
N PHE A 383 24.75 1.74 29.17
CA PHE A 383 24.66 0.39 29.69
C PHE A 383 23.90 0.42 31.02
N LEU A 384 22.66 -0.03 31.04
CA LEU A 384 21.77 0.02 32.21
C LEU A 384 22.17 -0.99 33.28
N ASN A 385 21.62 -0.80 34.48
CA ASN A 385 21.78 -1.67 35.65
C ASN A 385 21.82 -3.17 35.29
N ASN A 386 22.85 -3.87 35.79
CA ASN A 386 23.14 -5.30 35.59
C ASN A 386 23.87 -5.69 34.30
N ILE A 387 24.52 -4.74 33.60
CA ILE A 387 25.54 -5.03 32.60
C ILE A 387 26.90 -4.58 33.12
N ALA A 388 27.79 -5.54 33.38
CA ALA A 388 29.20 -5.27 33.61
C ALA A 388 30.02 -6.43 33.05
N GLY A 389 31.23 -6.14 32.57
CA GLY A 389 32.11 -7.16 31.99
C GLY A 389 33.08 -6.58 30.97
N GLU A 390 33.87 -7.44 30.35
CA GLU A 390 34.74 -7.02 29.25
C GLU A 390 33.89 -6.72 28.02
N GLY A 391 33.83 -5.45 27.63
CA GLY A 391 33.05 -4.95 26.51
C GLY A 391 33.91 -4.67 25.28
N LYS A 392 33.52 -5.24 24.15
CA LYS A 392 34.06 -4.94 22.82
C LYS A 392 33.00 -4.30 21.95
N ILE A 393 33.35 -3.22 21.27
CA ILE A 393 32.46 -2.45 20.40
C ILE A 393 33.13 -2.31 19.04
N ASP A 394 32.51 -2.87 18.01
CA ASP A 394 32.95 -2.78 16.62
C ASP A 394 31.88 -2.05 15.79
N ILE A 395 32.26 -1.10 14.93
CA ILE A 395 31.33 -0.45 14.00
C ILE A 395 31.67 -0.84 12.57
N TYR A 396 30.64 -1.16 11.80
CA TYR A 396 30.73 -1.58 10.40
C TYR A 396 29.92 -0.64 9.50
N SER A 397 30.43 -0.38 8.30
CA SER A 397 29.66 0.26 7.23
C SER A 397 28.61 -0.71 6.65
N MET A 398 27.68 -0.20 5.83
CA MET A 398 26.71 -1.05 5.10
C MET A 398 27.36 -2.01 4.10
N SER A 399 28.60 -1.77 3.67
CA SER A 399 29.37 -2.72 2.85
C SER A 399 30.04 -3.83 3.66
N GLY A 400 29.85 -3.85 4.99
CA GLY A 400 30.44 -4.83 5.89
C GLY A 400 31.88 -4.51 6.32
N GLN A 401 32.43 -3.36 5.92
CA GLN A 401 33.77 -2.94 6.33
C GLN A 401 33.77 -2.47 7.78
N LYS A 402 34.67 -3.00 8.62
CA LYS A 402 34.89 -2.47 9.97
C LYS A 402 35.56 -1.09 9.89
N VAL A 403 34.92 -0.08 10.46
CA VAL A 403 35.37 1.33 10.43
C VAL A 403 35.80 1.85 11.80
N PHE A 404 35.40 1.19 12.89
CA PHE A 404 35.79 1.55 14.25
C PHE A 404 35.86 0.30 15.13
N ASN A 405 36.75 0.33 16.13
CA ASN A 405 36.81 -0.68 17.18
C ASN A 405 37.20 -0.04 18.51
N PHE A 406 36.68 -0.59 19.60
CA PHE A 406 36.98 -0.18 20.95
C PHE A 406 36.81 -1.36 21.91
N SER A 407 37.60 -1.40 22.99
CA SER A 407 37.44 -2.42 24.03
C SER A 407 37.78 -1.83 25.39
N LYS A 408 36.92 -2.08 26.38
CA LYS A 408 37.16 -1.74 27.78
C LYS A 408 36.30 -2.58 28.70
N TYR A 409 36.63 -2.58 29.99
CA TYR A 409 35.70 -3.03 31.01
C TYR A 409 34.54 -2.04 31.15
N ILE A 410 33.30 -2.51 30.96
CA ILE A 410 32.07 -1.73 31.08
C ILE A 410 31.53 -1.92 32.50
N SER A 411 31.25 -0.81 33.19
CA SER A 411 30.61 -0.82 34.50
C SER A 411 29.09 -0.79 34.37
N SER A 412 28.39 -1.27 35.40
CA SER A 412 26.93 -1.15 35.48
C SER A 412 26.52 0.31 35.56
N ASP A 413 25.47 0.69 34.84
CA ASP A 413 24.94 2.06 34.73
C ASP A 413 25.92 3.07 34.12
N GLU A 414 26.83 2.60 33.26
CA GLU A 414 27.83 3.44 32.61
C GLU A 414 27.33 4.00 31.26
N THR A 415 27.69 5.25 30.96
CA THR A 415 27.60 5.80 29.59
C THR A 415 28.99 5.93 28.98
N VAL A 416 29.15 5.43 27.76
CA VAL A 416 30.39 5.50 27.01
C VAL A 416 30.18 6.35 25.76
N GLU A 417 31.08 7.29 25.51
CA GLU A 417 31.00 8.22 24.39
C GLU A 417 32.14 7.97 23.39
N PHE A 418 31.82 7.99 22.10
CA PHE A 418 32.77 7.80 21.01
C PHE A 418 32.71 8.96 20.02
N ASN A 419 33.88 9.50 19.67
CA ASN A 419 34.01 10.49 18.61
C ASN A 419 33.96 9.81 17.23
N MET A 420 32.95 10.17 16.44
CA MET A 420 32.64 9.63 15.12
C MET A 420 32.83 10.65 13.99
N GLU A 421 33.50 11.79 14.25
CA GLU A 421 33.73 12.87 13.26
C GLU A 421 34.42 12.36 11.98
N SER A 422 35.30 11.35 12.12
CA SER A 422 36.01 10.73 10.99
C SER A 422 35.14 9.83 10.10
N LEU A 423 33.92 9.48 10.53
CA LEU A 423 33.00 8.68 9.73
C LEU A 423 32.30 9.53 8.68
N GLN A 424 32.20 9.00 7.46
CA GLN A 424 31.40 9.63 6.40
C GLN A 424 29.91 9.55 6.73
N LYS A 425 29.11 10.48 6.19
CA LYS A 425 27.65 10.44 6.32
C LYS A 425 27.10 9.13 5.77
N GLY A 426 26.26 8.45 6.52
CA GLY A 426 25.78 7.13 6.13
C GLY A 426 25.25 6.30 7.29
N VAL A 427 24.86 5.07 6.97
CA VAL A 427 24.32 4.11 7.93
C VAL A 427 25.42 3.18 8.41
N TYR A 428 25.45 2.93 9.73
CA TYR A 428 26.44 2.07 10.37
C TYR A 428 25.77 1.07 11.32
N ILE A 429 26.41 -0.09 11.45
CA ILE A 429 26.02 -1.15 12.40
C ILE A 429 27.07 -1.21 13.50
N CYS A 430 26.64 -1.03 14.75
CA CYS A 430 27.45 -1.14 15.94
C CYS A 430 27.21 -2.52 16.59
N LYS A 431 28.22 -3.37 16.60
CA LYS A 431 28.23 -4.66 17.32
C LYS A 431 28.86 -4.45 18.68
N ILE A 432 28.14 -4.79 19.74
CA ILE A 432 28.61 -4.73 21.12
C ILE A 432 28.64 -6.14 21.68
N GLU A 433 29.76 -6.54 22.28
CA GLU A 433 29.97 -7.85 22.86
C GLU A 433 30.42 -7.69 24.31
N ILE A 434 29.66 -8.21 25.27
CA ILE A 434 29.98 -8.18 26.70
C ILE A 434 29.83 -9.60 27.24
N ASP A 435 30.89 -10.16 27.82
CA ASP A 435 30.92 -11.51 28.40
C ASP A 435 30.26 -12.58 27.49
N ASN A 436 30.66 -12.59 26.21
CA ASN A 436 30.16 -13.47 25.13
C ASN A 436 28.69 -13.27 24.72
N LYS A 437 28.00 -12.23 25.22
CA LYS A 437 26.69 -11.81 24.70
C LYS A 437 26.87 -10.71 23.68
N THR A 438 26.28 -10.89 22.51
CA THR A 438 26.32 -9.92 21.41
C THR A 438 25.00 -9.17 21.30
N THR A 439 25.07 -7.84 21.24
CA THR A 439 23.98 -6.93 20.91
C THR A 439 24.37 -6.10 19.70
N ASN A 440 23.47 -5.94 18.73
CA ASN A 440 23.71 -5.12 17.55
C ASN A 440 22.77 -3.91 17.58
N LEU A 441 23.32 -2.73 17.31
CA LEU A 441 22.62 -1.45 17.21
C LEU A 441 22.90 -0.81 15.84
N LYS A 442 22.02 0.07 15.39
CA LYS A 442 22.20 0.82 14.12
C LYS A 442 22.11 2.31 14.39
N PHE A 443 22.98 3.09 13.74
CA PHE A 443 22.92 4.54 13.76
C PHE A 443 23.24 5.15 12.39
N VAL A 444 22.93 6.43 12.23
CA VAL A 444 23.19 7.26 11.05
C VAL A 444 24.11 8.40 11.47
N LYS A 445 25.20 8.61 10.73
CA LYS A 445 26.11 9.75 10.82
C LYS A 445 25.75 10.82 9.79
#